data_AF-A0A2A7WP42-F1
#
_entry.id   AF-A0A2A7WP42-F1
#
_cell.length_a   1.000
_cell.length_b   1.000
_cell.length_c   1.000
_cell.angle_alpha   90.00
_cell.angle_beta   90.00
_cell.angle_gamma   90.00
#
_symmetry.space_group_name_H-M   'P 1'
#
loop_
_entity.id
_entity.type
_entity.pdbx_description
1 polymer ?
#
loop_
_entity_poly.entity_id
_entity_poly.type
_entity_poly.pdbx_seq_one_letter_code
_entity_poly.pdbx_strand_id
1 'polypeptide(L)'
;MKITPKNSSKNISKSLLFIEKFITFSKMVSMTTPYVATDNKNKLIIGGVKLFNGDKYTGISLSEEKSSLLLLLMNRLEKMSQMASNELSTVLAKQLEFVINSLLKANCDSLGIGRKLSIYYPEIWKKIDWEKEYRNVQFDIMVKVNIEKTGSVF
;
A
#
# COMPACT_ATOMS: atom_id res chain seq x y z
N MET A 1 4.01 10.38 -17.20
CA MET A 1 5.25 9.79 -17.71
C MET A 1 6.38 10.15 -16.76
N LYS A 2 6.96 9.18 -16.05
CA LYS A 2 8.17 9.39 -15.24
C LYS A 2 9.24 8.41 -15.73
N ILE A 3 10.40 8.93 -16.09
CA ILE A 3 11.61 8.16 -16.33
C ILE A 3 12.48 8.37 -15.09
N THR A 4 12.94 7.28 -14.48
CA THR A 4 13.95 7.35 -13.41
C THR A 4 15.06 6.33 -13.67
N PRO A 5 16.33 6.70 -13.40
CA PRO A 5 17.49 5.89 -13.74
C PRO A 5 17.69 4.73 -12.76
N LYS A 6 18.18 3.62 -13.33
CA LYS A 6 18.59 2.40 -12.62
C LYS A 6 19.93 2.64 -11.92
N ASN A 7 20.03 2.18 -10.67
CA ASN A 7 21.19 2.16 -9.76
C ASN A 7 21.49 3.44 -8.95
N SER A 8 21.00 3.44 -7.71
CA SER A 8 21.83 3.87 -6.58
C SER A 8 21.78 2.79 -5.51
N SER A 9 22.96 2.29 -5.18
CA SER A 9 23.27 1.47 -4.01
C SER A 9 22.58 2.05 -2.77
N LYS A 10 21.79 1.23 -2.08
CA LYS A 10 21.31 1.53 -0.74
C LYS A 10 21.43 0.27 0.11
N ASN A 11 22.66 0.00 0.55
CA ASN A 11 22.89 -0.68 1.82
C ASN A 11 22.35 0.24 2.93
N ILE A 12 21.02 0.28 3.05
CA ILE A 12 20.35 0.83 4.22
C ILE A 12 20.83 -0.05 5.37
N SER A 13 21.56 0.52 6.32
CA SER A 13 22.08 -0.25 7.44
C SER A 13 20.93 -1.04 8.06
N LYS A 14 21.16 -2.31 8.43
CA LYS A 14 20.13 -3.14 9.06
C LYS A 14 19.48 -2.43 10.26
N SER A 15 20.22 -1.55 10.94
CA SER A 15 19.72 -0.69 12.02
C SER A 15 18.73 0.38 11.52
N LEU A 16 18.98 1.03 10.39
CA LEU A 16 18.08 2.04 9.84
C LEU A 16 16.78 1.40 9.33
N LEU A 17 16.88 0.21 8.70
CA LEU A 17 15.70 -0.57 8.30
C LEU A 17 14.89 -1.04 9.52
N PHE A 18 15.56 -1.41 10.62
CA PHE A 18 14.90 -1.79 11.87
C PHE A 18 14.19 -0.58 12.51
N ILE A 19 14.79 0.60 12.49
CA ILE A 19 14.22 1.84 13.02
C ILE A 19 13.03 2.29 12.17
N GLU A 20 13.14 2.30 10.83
CA GLU A 20 12.00 2.64 9.96
C GLU A 20 10.85 1.65 10.12
N LYS A 21 11.16 0.36 10.26
CA LYS A 21 10.16 -0.68 10.50
C LYS A 21 9.55 -0.56 11.90
N PHE A 22 10.32 -0.15 12.91
CA PHE A 22 9.84 0.14 14.27
C PHE A 22 8.99 1.42 14.34
N ILE A 23 9.33 2.46 13.57
CA ILE A 23 8.54 3.70 13.45
C ILE A 23 7.25 3.46 12.64
N THR A 24 7.32 2.67 11.57
CA THR A 24 6.13 2.28 10.80
C THR A 24 5.23 1.38 11.66
N PHE A 25 5.83 0.45 12.41
CA PHE A 25 5.17 -0.33 13.44
C PHE A 25 4.53 0.62 14.46
N SER A 26 5.25 1.55 15.10
CA SER A 26 4.68 2.46 16.10
C SER A 26 3.53 3.33 15.55
N LYS A 27 3.58 3.73 14.28
CA LYS A 27 2.52 4.51 13.62
C LYS A 27 1.25 3.67 13.37
N MET A 28 1.41 2.38 13.09
CA MET A 28 0.32 1.40 12.94
C MET A 28 -0.14 0.84 14.30
N VAL A 29 0.72 0.98 15.32
CA VAL A 29 0.60 0.49 16.69
C VAL A 29 0.34 1.67 17.62
N SER A 30 -0.52 2.59 17.17
CA SER A 30 -1.23 3.51 18.05
C SER A 30 -1.94 2.77 19.21
N MET A 31 -2.12 1.44 19.10
CA MET A 31 -2.76 0.60 20.09
C MET A 31 -1.82 -0.15 21.05
N THR A 32 -0.48 -0.12 20.90
CA THR A 32 0.42 -0.74 21.89
C THR A 32 1.74 0.03 22.05
N THR A 33 2.27 0.16 23.26
CA THR A 33 3.61 0.76 23.46
C THR A 33 4.50 -0.16 24.28
N PRO A 34 5.75 -0.42 23.86
CA PRO A 34 6.69 -1.17 24.68
C PRO A 34 7.00 -0.38 25.96
N TYR A 35 7.16 -1.09 27.08
CA TYR A 35 7.66 -0.47 28.32
C TYR A 35 8.95 -1.15 28.75
N VAL A 36 9.84 -0.35 29.35
CA VAL A 36 11.16 -0.78 29.79
C VAL A 36 11.08 -1.08 31.29
N ALA A 37 11.69 -2.19 31.70
CA ALA A 37 11.87 -2.59 33.08
C ALA A 37 13.37 -2.78 33.36
N THR A 38 13.76 -2.69 34.63
CA THR A 38 15.12 -2.99 35.07
C THR A 38 15.17 -4.39 35.65
N ASP A 39 16.11 -5.21 35.19
CA ASP A 39 16.37 -6.51 35.81
C ASP A 39 17.15 -6.36 37.13
N ASN A 40 17.34 -7.48 37.83
CA ASN A 40 18.03 -7.54 39.13
C ASN A 40 19.52 -7.13 39.05
N LYS A 41 20.06 -6.89 37.85
CA LYS A 41 21.43 -6.46 37.57
C LYS A 41 21.48 -5.03 37.02
N ASN A 42 20.40 -4.26 37.19
CA ASN A 42 20.27 -2.88 36.68
C ASN A 42 20.34 -2.77 35.15
N LYS A 43 20.09 -3.86 34.41
CA LYS A 43 20.07 -3.86 32.95
C LYS A 43 18.67 -3.53 32.46
N LEU A 44 18.57 -2.64 31.47
CA LEU A 44 17.31 -2.30 30.81
C LEU A 44 16.83 -3.49 29.96
N ILE A 45 15.63 -3.99 30.25
CA ILE A 45 14.94 -5.05 29.52
C ILE A 45 13.56 -4.55 29.07
N ILE A 46 13.03 -5.11 27.97
CA ILE A 46 11.65 -4.81 27.56
C ILE A 46 10.72 -5.67 28.41
N GLY A 47 9.94 -5.06 29.31
CA GLY A 47 9.02 -5.78 30.21
C GLY A 47 7.77 -6.32 29.50
N GLY A 48 7.50 -5.85 28.27
CA GLY A 48 6.37 -6.24 27.43
C GLY A 48 5.71 -5.05 26.76
N VAL A 49 4.43 -5.15 26.42
CA VAL A 49 3.66 -4.06 25.79
C VAL A 49 2.44 -3.65 26.61
N LYS A 50 2.18 -2.34 26.66
CA LYS A 50 0.94 -1.76 27.20
C LYS A 50 -0.06 -1.59 26.08
N LEU A 51 -1.33 -1.93 26.31
CA LEU A 51 -2.40 -1.79 25.32
C LEU A 51 -3.11 -0.43 25.44
N PHE A 52 -3.38 0.18 24.29
CA PHE A 52 -4.00 1.48 24.14
C PHE A 52 -5.23 1.39 23.24
N ASN A 53 -6.24 2.20 23.52
CA ASN A 53 -7.35 2.47 22.62
C ASN A 53 -7.29 3.95 22.22
N GLY A 54 -6.83 4.22 21.00
CA GLY A 54 -6.42 5.56 20.60
C GLY A 54 -5.23 6.05 21.44
N ASP A 55 -5.42 7.15 22.15
CA ASP A 55 -4.43 7.77 23.03
C ASP A 55 -4.54 7.31 24.50
N LYS A 56 -5.52 6.48 24.86
CA LYS A 56 -5.78 6.06 26.24
C LYS A 56 -5.24 4.67 26.55
N TYR A 57 -4.42 4.57 27.59
CA TYR A 57 -4.00 3.28 28.15
C TYR A 57 -5.21 2.52 28.71
N THR A 58 -5.36 1.24 28.37
CA THR A 58 -6.54 0.44 28.77
C THR A 58 -6.44 -0.15 30.18
N GLY A 59 -5.29 -0.02 30.85
CA GLY A 59 -5.00 -0.71 32.11
C GLY A 59 -4.36 -2.09 31.92
N ILE A 60 -4.30 -2.61 30.69
CA ILE A 60 -3.80 -3.95 30.39
C ILE A 60 -2.37 -3.90 29.85
N SER A 61 -1.47 -4.65 30.50
CA SER A 61 -0.10 -4.91 30.03
C SER A 61 0.10 -6.40 29.72
N LEU A 62 0.73 -6.68 28.59
CA LEU A 62 1.15 -8.02 28.22
C LEU A 62 2.59 -8.26 28.67
N SER A 63 2.87 -9.45 29.22
CA SER A 63 4.22 -9.93 29.48
C SER A 63 4.98 -10.18 28.17
N GLU A 64 6.30 -10.38 28.25
CA GLU A 64 7.17 -10.61 27.09
C GLU A 64 6.67 -11.71 26.13
N GLU A 65 6.31 -12.88 26.66
CA GLU A 65 5.82 -14.01 25.85
C GLU A 65 4.51 -13.68 25.12
N LYS A 66 3.53 -13.11 25.85
CA LYS A 66 2.23 -12.73 25.28
C LYS A 66 2.37 -11.59 24.26
N SER A 67 3.31 -10.68 24.50
CA SER A 67 3.65 -9.60 23.58
C SER A 67 4.19 -10.17 22.26
N SER A 68 5.10 -11.13 22.34
CA SER A 68 5.66 -11.81 21.15
C SER A 68 4.57 -12.50 20.33
N LEU A 69 3.62 -13.19 20.98
CA LEU A 69 2.49 -13.79 20.30
C LEU A 69 1.60 -12.75 19.60
N LEU A 70 1.28 -11.64 20.28
CA LEU A 70 0.50 -10.54 19.68
C LEU A 70 1.21 -9.98 18.43
N LEU A 71 2.51 -9.71 18.51
CA LEU A 71 3.32 -9.21 17.40
C LEU A 71 3.28 -10.17 16.19
N LEU A 72 3.37 -11.47 16.44
CA LEU A 72 3.29 -12.50 15.40
C LEU A 72 1.91 -12.51 14.72
N LEU A 73 0.84 -12.37 15.50
CA LEU A 73 -0.53 -12.30 14.97
C LEU A 73 -0.74 -11.02 14.13
N MET A 74 -0.29 -9.87 14.61
CA MET A 74 -0.39 -8.59 13.89
C MET A 74 0.35 -8.64 12.55
N ASN A 75 1.58 -9.15 12.53
CA ASN A 75 2.35 -9.32 11.30
C ASN A 75 1.69 -10.31 10.32
N ARG A 76 1.03 -11.37 10.82
CA ARG A 76 0.26 -12.28 9.95
C ARG A 76 -0.96 -11.57 9.34
N LEU A 77 -1.70 -10.79 10.11
CA LEU A 77 -2.84 -10.01 9.61
C LEU A 77 -2.40 -9.01 8.53
N GLU A 78 -1.31 -8.29 8.75
CA GLU A 78 -0.74 -7.35 7.78
C GLU A 78 -0.38 -8.07 6.46
N LYS A 79 0.32 -9.21 6.55
CA LYS A 79 0.67 -10.02 5.38
C LYS A 79 -0.58 -10.50 4.64
N MET A 80 -1.60 -10.98 5.34
CA MET A 80 -2.85 -11.40 4.70
C MET A 80 -3.57 -10.26 4.00
N SER A 81 -3.66 -9.09 4.64
CA SER A 81 -4.24 -7.89 4.02
C SER A 81 -3.48 -7.48 2.76
N GLN A 82 -2.15 -7.53 2.80
CA GLN A 82 -1.34 -7.20 1.63
C GLN A 82 -1.51 -8.21 0.49
N MET A 83 -1.57 -9.51 0.80
CA MET A 83 -1.82 -10.56 -0.20
C MET A 83 -3.19 -10.36 -0.86
N ALA A 84 -4.24 -10.12 -0.07
CA ALA A 84 -5.59 -9.88 -0.58
C ALA A 84 -5.65 -8.63 -1.48
N SER A 85 -5.04 -7.53 -1.06
CA SER A 85 -4.93 -6.31 -1.87
C SER A 85 -4.21 -6.57 -3.21
N ASN A 86 -3.12 -7.32 -3.19
CA ASN A 86 -2.36 -7.66 -4.40
C ASN A 86 -3.16 -8.56 -5.36
N GLU A 87 -3.88 -9.54 -4.82
CA GLU A 87 -4.71 -10.45 -5.61
C GLU A 87 -5.88 -9.70 -6.25
N LEU A 88 -6.58 -8.86 -5.48
CA LEU A 88 -7.64 -7.98 -6.00
C LEU A 88 -7.11 -7.03 -7.07
N SER A 89 -5.95 -6.40 -6.84
CA SER A 89 -5.32 -5.51 -7.83
C SER A 89 -5.06 -6.25 -9.14
N THR A 90 -4.58 -7.50 -9.06
CA THR A 90 -4.31 -8.35 -10.22
C THR A 90 -5.59 -8.72 -10.98
N VAL A 91 -6.65 -9.13 -10.26
CA VAL A 91 -7.93 -9.50 -10.86
C VAL A 91 -8.58 -8.30 -11.55
N LEU A 92 -8.61 -7.15 -10.87
CA LEU A 92 -9.17 -5.92 -11.43
C LEU A 92 -8.37 -5.42 -12.64
N ALA A 93 -7.03 -5.51 -12.60
CA ALA A 93 -6.20 -5.15 -13.75
C ALA A 93 -6.57 -5.99 -14.98
N LYS A 94 -6.70 -7.32 -14.83
CA LYS A 94 -7.11 -8.22 -15.92
C LYS A 94 -8.51 -7.91 -16.46
N GLN A 95 -9.47 -7.63 -15.58
CA GLN A 95 -10.82 -7.24 -16.01
C GLN A 95 -10.80 -5.92 -16.78
N LEU A 96 -10.01 -4.96 -16.31
CA LEU A 96 -9.87 -3.66 -16.96
C LEU A 96 -9.17 -3.76 -18.31
N GLU A 97 -8.16 -4.61 -18.45
CA GLU A 97 -7.54 -4.95 -19.74
C GLU A 97 -8.58 -5.50 -20.72
N PHE A 98 -9.46 -6.40 -20.28
CA PHE A 98 -10.52 -6.94 -21.13
C PHE A 98 -11.49 -5.84 -21.60
N VAL A 99 -11.92 -4.96 -20.69
CA VAL A 99 -12.80 -3.83 -21.03
C VAL A 99 -12.12 -2.88 -22.01
N ILE A 100 -10.88 -2.47 -21.75
CA ILE A 100 -10.13 -1.55 -22.62
C ILE A 100 -9.90 -2.15 -24.00
N ASN A 101 -9.53 -3.43 -24.09
CA ASN A 101 -9.39 -4.12 -25.36
C ASN A 101 -10.71 -4.15 -26.14
N SER A 102 -11.84 -4.27 -25.44
CA SER A 102 -13.16 -4.23 -26.07
C SER A 102 -13.50 -2.83 -26.58
N LEU A 103 -13.18 -1.78 -25.81
CA LEU A 103 -13.33 -0.38 -26.24
C LEU A 103 -12.47 -0.05 -27.47
N LEU A 104 -11.21 -0.49 -27.48
CA LEU A 104 -10.29 -0.32 -28.62
C LEU A 104 -10.82 -1.03 -29.88
N LYS A 105 -11.26 -2.29 -29.76
CA LYS A 105 -11.84 -3.06 -30.88
C LYS A 105 -13.12 -2.42 -31.42
N ALA A 106 -13.96 -1.90 -30.53
CA ALA A 106 -15.20 -1.22 -30.89
C ALA A 106 -14.98 0.22 -31.39
N ASN A 107 -13.74 0.72 -31.38
CA ASN A 107 -13.41 2.13 -31.62
C ASN A 107 -14.20 3.12 -30.75
N CYS A 108 -14.51 2.72 -29.51
CA CYS A 108 -15.39 3.47 -28.62
C CYS A 108 -14.58 4.23 -27.56
N ASP A 109 -14.45 5.55 -27.70
CA ASP A 109 -13.80 6.44 -26.71
C ASP A 109 -14.78 6.88 -25.60
N SER A 110 -15.38 5.91 -24.91
CA SER A 110 -16.29 6.17 -23.79
C SER A 110 -15.61 6.78 -22.56
N LEU A 111 -14.29 6.66 -22.45
CA LEU A 111 -13.47 7.24 -21.39
C LEU A 111 -13.14 8.73 -21.63
N GLY A 112 -13.48 9.25 -22.81
CA GLY A 112 -13.30 10.66 -23.18
C GLY A 112 -11.84 11.08 -23.31
N ILE A 113 -10.98 10.19 -23.78
CA ILE A 113 -9.53 10.41 -23.90
C ILE A 113 -9.24 11.43 -24.99
N GLY A 114 -9.92 11.36 -26.13
CA GLY A 114 -9.78 12.33 -27.21
C GLY A 114 -10.12 13.74 -26.75
N ARG A 115 -11.16 13.88 -25.91
CA ARG A 115 -11.52 15.17 -25.29
C ARG A 115 -10.42 15.71 -24.39
N LYS A 116 -9.79 14.86 -23.59
CA LYS A 116 -8.65 15.29 -22.76
C LYS A 116 -7.45 15.65 -23.63
N LEU A 117 -7.17 14.86 -24.67
CA LEU A 117 -6.07 15.07 -25.60
C LEU A 117 -6.23 16.41 -26.35
N SER A 118 -7.45 16.76 -26.78
CA SER A 118 -7.72 18.03 -27.45
C SER A 118 -7.53 19.26 -26.56
N ILE A 119 -7.85 19.13 -25.27
CA ILE A 119 -7.68 20.20 -24.27
C ILE A 119 -6.21 20.38 -23.90
N TYR A 120 -5.52 19.29 -23.56
CA TYR A 120 -4.16 19.37 -23.01
C TYR A 120 -3.07 19.43 -24.09
N TYR A 121 -3.33 18.91 -25.29
CA TYR A 121 -2.36 18.81 -26.38
C TYR A 121 -2.95 19.26 -27.73
N PRO A 122 -3.39 20.52 -27.84
CA PRO A 122 -4.08 21.02 -29.03
C PRO A 122 -3.25 20.91 -30.32
N GLU A 123 -1.93 21.07 -30.22
CA GLU A 123 -1.02 20.97 -31.37
C GLU A 123 -0.87 19.54 -31.91
N ILE A 124 -1.04 18.54 -31.05
CA ILE A 124 -1.09 17.12 -31.46
C ILE A 124 -2.48 16.83 -32.05
N TRP A 125 -3.54 17.29 -31.37
CA TRP A 125 -4.93 17.08 -31.80
C TRP A 125 -5.21 17.56 -33.22
N LYS A 126 -4.65 18.71 -33.63
CA LYS A 126 -4.77 19.24 -35.00
C LYS A 126 -4.16 18.34 -36.08
N LYS A 127 -3.23 17.45 -35.72
CA LYS A 127 -2.42 16.65 -36.65
C LYS A 127 -2.83 15.19 -36.73
N ILE A 128 -3.64 14.70 -35.79
CA ILE A 128 -4.03 13.30 -35.69
C ILE A 128 -5.47 13.09 -36.13
N ASP A 129 -5.74 11.94 -36.73
CA ASP A 129 -7.10 11.45 -36.97
C ASP A 129 -7.50 10.53 -35.81
N TRP A 130 -8.15 11.10 -34.79
CA TRP A 130 -8.43 10.38 -33.54
C TRP A 130 -9.24 9.09 -33.75
N GLU A 131 -10.18 9.09 -34.69
CA GLU A 131 -10.99 7.90 -35.00
C GLU A 131 -10.15 6.74 -35.54
N LYS A 132 -9.01 7.02 -36.18
CA LYS A 132 -8.07 6.01 -36.64
C LYS A 132 -7.05 5.65 -35.57
N GLU A 133 -6.51 6.67 -34.90
CA GLU A 133 -5.43 6.48 -33.93
C GLU A 133 -5.91 5.85 -32.62
N TYR A 134 -7.17 6.02 -32.24
CA TYR A 134 -7.70 5.50 -30.99
C TYR A 134 -7.48 4.00 -30.82
N ARG A 135 -7.68 3.21 -31.89
CA ARG A 135 -7.49 1.74 -31.87
C ARG A 135 -6.06 1.31 -31.55
N ASN A 136 -5.08 2.19 -31.77
CA ASN A 136 -3.66 1.94 -31.59
C ASN A 136 -3.14 2.45 -30.23
N VAL A 137 -3.99 3.05 -29.41
CA VAL A 137 -3.60 3.59 -28.11
C VAL A 137 -3.14 2.45 -27.19
N GLN A 138 -1.95 2.60 -26.63
CA GLN A 138 -1.42 1.70 -25.62
C GLN A 138 -1.76 2.21 -24.22
N PHE A 139 -2.46 1.38 -23.45
CA PHE A 139 -2.81 1.67 -22.06
C PHE A 139 -1.85 0.96 -21.11
N ASP A 140 -1.23 1.72 -20.22
CA ASP A 140 -0.51 1.19 -19.06
C ASP A 140 -1.43 1.30 -17.83
N ILE A 141 -1.93 0.16 -17.36
CA ILE A 141 -2.95 0.08 -16.32
C ILE A 141 -2.29 -0.24 -14.99
N MET A 142 -2.35 0.71 -14.05
CA MET A 142 -1.90 0.52 -12.68
C MET A 142 -3.10 0.56 -11.73
N VAL A 143 -3.47 -0.60 -11.18
CA VAL A 143 -4.50 -0.71 -10.15
C VAL A 143 -3.82 -0.79 -8.78
N LYS A 144 -4.19 0.13 -7.88
CA LYS A 144 -3.73 0.12 -6.49
C LYS A 144 -4.93 -0.04 -5.56
N VAL A 145 -5.02 -1.20 -4.90
CA VAL A 145 -6.05 -1.46 -3.89
C VAL A 145 -5.51 -1.13 -2.50
N ASN A 146 -6.20 -0.25 -1.78
CA ASN A 146 -5.95 0.00 -0.36
C ASN A 146 -7.11 -0.58 0.45
N ILE A 147 -6.82 -1.45 1.41
CA ILE A 147 -7.82 -1.96 2.35
C ILE A 147 -7.86 -1.01 3.54
N GLU A 148 -8.93 -0.23 3.67
CA GLU A 148 -9.09 0.76 4.75
C GLU A 148 -9.58 0.14 6.06
N LYS A 149 -10.36 -0.94 5.98
CA LYS A 149 -10.92 -1.63 7.14
C LYS A 149 -11.10 -3.12 6.84
N THR A 150 -10.87 -3.94 7.85
CA THR A 150 -11.20 -5.37 7.86
C THR A 150 -12.18 -5.64 9.00
N GLY A 151 -13.20 -6.48 8.77
CA GLY A 151 -14.22 -6.81 9.76
C GLY A 151 -15.66 -6.70 9.24
N SER A 152 -16.65 -6.97 10.09
CA SER A 152 -18.06 -6.85 9.72
C SER A 152 -18.41 -5.39 9.42
N VAL A 153 -19.00 -5.19 8.24
CA VAL A 153 -19.58 -3.91 7.82
C VAL A 153 -21.05 -3.96 8.23
N PHE A 154 -21.33 -3.52 9.46
CA PHE A 154 -22.67 -3.18 9.94
C PHE A 154 -22.67 -1.71 10.34
#